data_AF-A0A6G3XJD8-F1
#
_entry.id   AF-A0A6G3XJD8-F1
#
_cell.length_a   1.000
_cell.length_b   1.000
_cell.length_c   1.000
_cell.angle_alpha   90.00
_cell.angle_beta   90.00
_cell.angle_gamma   90.00
#
_symmetry.space_group_name_H-M   'P 1'
#
loop_
_entity.id
_entity.type
_entity.pdbx_description
1 polymer ?
#
loop_
_entity_poly.entity_id
_entity_poly.type
_entity_poly.pdbx_seq_one_letter_code
_entity_poly.pdbx_strand_id
1 'polypeptide(L)' 'MTSESAAVEFRIDRRSGVATYLQIVQQTKQALRLGVLEPGDRLPTAREVVEATAINPNTVLKA' A
#
# COMPACT_ATOMS: atom_id res chain seq x y z
N MET A 1 14.64 -21.13 -5.30
CA MET A 1 13.44 -20.29 -5.43
C MET A 1 13.53 -19.24 -4.35
N THR A 2 14.12 -18.09 -4.67
CA THR A 2 14.17 -16.93 -3.79
C THR A 2 12.76 -16.40 -3.65
N SER A 3 12.14 -16.60 -2.49
CA SER A 3 10.92 -15.90 -2.13
C SER A 3 11.28 -14.43 -1.95
N GLU A 4 11.16 -13.67 -3.02
CA GLU A 4 11.06 -12.21 -2.93
C GLU A 4 9.74 -11.95 -2.22
N SER A 5 9.80 -11.43 -0.99
CA SER A 5 8.59 -11.05 -0.24
C SER A 5 7.79 -10.13 -1.14
N ALA A 6 6.60 -10.54 -1.57
CA ALA A 6 5.77 -9.78 -2.50
C ALA A 6 5.19 -8.55 -1.78
N ALA A 7 6.02 -7.53 -1.60
CA ALA A 7 5.60 -6.26 -1.04
C ALA A 7 4.58 -5.63 -2.00
N VAL A 8 3.39 -5.32 -1.50
CA VAL A 8 2.33 -4.70 -2.32
C VAL A 8 2.78 -3.31 -2.78
N GLU A 9 2.70 -3.03 -4.08
CA GLU A 9 3.00 -1.69 -4.62
C GLU A 9 1.73 -0.82 -4.56
N PHE A 10 1.82 0.36 -3.94
CA PHE A 10 0.69 1.29 -3.86
C PHE A 10 0.67 2.25 -5.04
N ARG A 11 -0.49 2.37 -5.70
CA ARG A 11 -0.73 3.35 -6.76
C ARG A 11 -1.81 4.33 -6.34
N ILE A 12 -1.55 5.63 -6.50
CA ILE A 12 -2.48 6.67 -6.05
C ILE A 12 -3.03 7.42 -7.26
N ASP A 13 -4.35 7.41 -7.39
CA ASP A 13 -5.07 8.25 -8.33
C ASP A 13 -5.56 9.52 -7.63
N ARG A 14 -4.87 10.63 -7.88
CA ARG A 14 -5.20 11.95 -7.33
C ARG A 14 -6.47 12.56 -7.94
N ARG A 15 -6.98 12.02 -9.05
CA ARG A 15 -8.18 12.49 -9.75
C ARG A 15 -9.44 11.71 -9.37
N SER A 16 -9.31 10.61 -8.64
CA SER A 16 -10.42 9.75 -8.24
C SER A 16 -11.47 10.42 -7.33
N GLY A 17 -11.13 11.54 -6.69
CA GLY A 17 -11.95 12.13 -5.62
C GLY A 17 -11.92 11.36 -4.30
N VAL A 18 -11.23 10.20 -4.25
CA VAL A 18 -11.06 9.39 -3.03
C VAL A 18 -9.83 9.87 -2.27
N ALA A 19 -9.98 10.06 -0.95
CA ALA A 19 -8.87 10.44 -0.09
C ALA A 19 -7.71 9.42 -0.18
N THR A 20 -6.48 9.92 -0.30
CA THR A 20 -5.28 9.08 -0.53
C THR A 20 -5.12 7.96 0.49
N TYR A 21 -5.32 8.21 1.78
CA TYR A 21 -5.17 7.16 2.81
C TYR A 21 -6.19 6.02 2.59
N LEU A 22 -7.40 6.33 2.10
CA LEU A 22 -8.39 5.29 1.79
C LEU A 22 -7.98 4.46 0.59
N GLN A 23 -7.33 5.05 -0.41
CA GLN A 23 -6.82 4.31 -1.56
C GLN A 23 -5.76 3.28 -1.14
N ILE A 24 -4.89 3.63 -0.17
CA ILE A 24 -3.89 2.73 0.42
C ILE A 24 -4.60 1.59 1.17
N VAL A 25 -5.52 1.91 2.08
CA VAL A 25 -6.32 0.91 2.83
C VAL A 25 -7.05 -0.05 1.89
N GLN A 26 -7.66 0.48 0.83
CA GLN A 26 -8.43 -0.31 -0.13
C GLN A 26 -7.53 -1.27 -0.91
N GLN A 27 -6.35 -0.82 -1.34
CA GLN A 27 -5.38 -1.68 -2.03
C GLN A 27 -4.86 -2.79 -1.13
N THR A 28 -4.52 -2.51 0.13
CA THR A 28 -4.12 -3.54 1.10
C THR A 28 -5.22 -4.58 1.29
N LYS A 29 -6.46 -4.13 1.51
CA LYS A 29 -7.62 -5.04 1.66
C LYS A 29 -7.88 -5.86 0.39
N GLN A 30 -7.68 -5.28 -0.79
CA GLN A 30 -7.84 -5.98 -2.06
C GLN A 30 -6.76 -7.04 -2.24
N ALA A 31 -5.50 -6.72 -1.94
CA ALA A 31 -4.40 -7.67 -2.02
C ALA A 31 -4.60 -8.86 -1.07
N LEU A 32 -5.09 -8.63 0.15
CA LEU A 32 -5.48 -9.69 1.08
C LEU A 32 -6.61 -10.58 0.51
N ARG A 33 -7.66 -9.97 -0.06
CA ARG A 33 -8.78 -10.74 -0.66
C ARG A 33 -8.35 -11.58 -1.86
N LEU A 34 -7.36 -11.12 -2.61
CA LEU A 34 -6.84 -11.81 -3.79
C LEU A 34 -5.76 -12.85 -3.45
N GLY A 35 -5.35 -12.98 -2.18
CA GLY A 35 -4.25 -13.85 -1.76
C GLY A 35 -2.88 -13.38 -2.24
N VAL A 36 -2.77 -12.11 -2.66
CA VAL A 36 -1.48 -11.47 -2.98
C VAL A 36 -0.73 -11.12 -1.70
N LEU A 37 -1.48 -10.80 -0.64
CA LEU A 37 -0.98 -10.71 0.72
C LEU A 37 -1.68 -11.75 1.59
N GLU A 38 -0.95 -12.30 2.55
CA GLU A 38 -1.47 -13.17 3.59
C GLU A 38 -1.25 -12.56 4.99
N PRO A 39 -2.06 -12.93 6.00
CA PRO A 39 -1.79 -12.53 7.37
C PRO A 39 -0.39 -12.98 7.83
N GLY A 40 0.43 -12.02 8.27
CA GLY A 40 1.83 -12.25 8.63
C GLY A 40 2.82 -11.71 7.61
N ASP A 41 2.36 -11.42 6.39
CA ASP A 41 3.20 -10.72 5.41
C ASP A 41 3.53 -9.30 5.86
N ARG A 42 4.74 -8.90 5.55
CA ARG A 42 5.22 -7.55 5.82
C ARG A 42 4.74 -6.62 4.70
N LEU A 43 4.04 -5.56 5.09
CA LEU A 43 3.72 -4.44 4.21
C LEU A 43 4.97 -3.57 3.98
N PRO A 44 5.02 -2.79 2.87
CA PRO A 44 6.02 -1.75 2.71
C PRO A 44 6.00 -0.78 3.90
N THR A 45 7.17 -0.32 4.30
CA THR A 45 7.32 0.71 5.31
C THR A 45 6.74 2.03 4.82
N ALA A 46 6.33 2.91 5.75
CA ALA A 46 5.83 4.24 5.38
C ALA A 46 6.85 5.03 4.53
N ARG A 47 8.15 4.86 4.78
CA ARG A 47 9.21 5.46 3.98
C ARG A 47 9.18 4.98 2.52
N GLU A 48 9.10 3.66 2.31
CA GLU A 48 9.04 3.07 0.97
C GLU A 48 7.78 3.53 0.20
N VAL A 49 6.63 3.61 0.88
CA VAL A 49 5.40 4.12 0.26
C VAL A 49 5.53 5.60 -0.11
N VAL A 50 6.12 6.42 0.74
CA VAL A 50 6.37 7.85 0.45
C VAL A 50 7.30 8.00 -0.75
N GLU A 51 8.37 7.23 -0.81
CA GLU A 51 9.34 7.24 -1.92
C GLU A 51 8.67 6.83 -3.25
N ALA A 52 7.81 5.80 -3.22
CA ALA A 52 7.13 5.31 -4.42
C ALA A 52 5.98 6.22 -4.90
N THR A 53 5.30 6.93 -4.00
CA THR A 53 4.04 7.64 -4.32
C THR A 53 4.11 9.16 -4.20
N ALA A 54 5.19 9.69 -3.61
CA ALA A 54 5.34 11.10 -3.23
C ALA A 54 4.16 11.65 -2.41
N ILE A 55 3.55 10.81 -1.58
CA ILE A 55 2.46 11.19 -0.67
C ILE A 55 3.01 11.69 0.66
N ASN A 56 2.28 12.60 1.30
CA ASN A 56 2.62 13.10 2.62
C ASN A 56 2.75 11.92 3.64
N PRO A 57 3.87 11.79 4.36
CA PRO A 57 4.10 10.69 5.32
C PRO A 57 2.99 10.52 6.36
N ASN A 58 2.38 11.61 6.84
CA ASN A 58 1.27 11.54 7.81
C ASN A 58 0.02 10.90 7.20
N THR A 59 -0.17 11.03 5.89
CA THR A 59 -1.28 10.38 5.18
C THR A 59 -1.05 8.87 5.04
N VAL A 60 0.21 8.46 4.83
CA VAL A 60 0.61 7.05 4.77
C VAL A 60 0.48 6.41 6.15
N LEU A 61 0.97 7.07 7.21
CA LEU A 61 0.90 6.56 8.59
C LEU A 61 -0.53 6.43 9.13
N LYS A 62 -1.49 7.15 8.55
CA LYS A 62 -2.91 7.06 8.91
C LYS A 62 -3.61 5.83 8.29
N ALA A 63 -3.06 5.29 7.21
CA ALA A 63 -3.65 4.20 6.44
C ALA A 63 -3.49 2.84 7.14
#